data_AF-A0A3N7BTD1-F1
#
_entry.id   AF-A0A3N7BTD1-F1
#
_cell.length_a   1.000
_cell.length_b   1.000
_cell.length_c   1.000
_cell.angle_alpha   90.00
_cell.angle_beta   90.00
_cell.angle_gamma   90.00
#
_symmetry.space_group_name_H-M   'P 1'
#
loop_
_entity.id
_entity.type
_entity.pdbx_description
1 polymer ?
#
loop_
_entity_poly.entity_id
_entity_poly.type
_entity_poly.pdbx_seq_one_letter_code
_entity_poly.pdbx_strand_id
1 'polypeptide(L)'
;MNETSTVTPDSTSPLNSDDLTSLPAAQPDAAPEAGETVETASAAAAPAAAELSPAAVAAKLKTLFPALFGGNGFKPVKLRVQVDIQARAPGQFSKAQLSGFLRRYTGNTGYLIALGRATHRFDLDGNQAGELSEEHRTAAREELARRRAVQQERVELEQAQARNRAGLLHDYERTTLTLANFCALKGVTEAELPGLLEIAKAERAAQPPREARPQFAPRNARPNQRDAREPRDNKGADRAPRGPRNRPGR
;
A
#
# COMPACT_ATOMS: atom_id res chain seq x y z
N MET A 1 29.47 17.45 74.50
CA MET A 1 28.14 17.92 74.93
C MET A 1 27.26 17.91 73.69
N ASN A 2 26.75 16.76 73.25
CA ASN A 2 25.65 15.95 73.84
C ASN A 2 24.30 16.66 73.57
N GLU A 3 23.49 16.14 72.64
CA GLU A 3 22.28 15.31 72.89
C GLU A 3 21.14 16.14 73.52
N THR A 4 19.98 16.33 72.87
CA THR A 4 18.85 15.38 72.74
C THR A 4 18.01 15.68 71.48
N SER A 5 17.36 14.72 70.78
CA SER A 5 16.10 14.00 71.10
C SER A 5 14.90 14.98 71.28
N THR A 6 13.73 14.88 70.62
CA THR A 6 12.95 13.74 70.07
C THR A 6 11.95 14.18 68.96
N VAL A 7 11.31 13.21 68.25
CA VAL A 7 9.88 13.11 67.82
C VAL A 7 9.68 12.48 66.42
N THR A 8 8.98 11.33 66.41
CA THR A 8 8.38 10.54 65.30
C THR A 8 6.98 11.08 64.92
N PRO A 9 6.16 10.53 63.96
CA PRO A 9 6.25 9.31 63.11
C PRO A 9 6.34 9.67 61.60
N ASP A 10 6.38 8.75 60.61
CA ASP A 10 5.66 7.48 60.43
C ASP A 10 6.49 6.45 59.65
N SER A 11 6.34 5.17 60.00
CA SER A 11 7.33 4.15 59.66
C SER A 11 6.91 3.23 58.52
N THR A 12 7.49 3.48 57.36
CA THR A 12 7.63 2.55 56.24
C THR A 12 7.90 1.11 56.71
N SER A 13 7.14 0.15 56.20
CA SER A 13 7.36 -1.29 56.41
C SER A 13 8.02 -1.92 55.17
N PRO A 14 9.21 -2.52 55.29
CA PRO A 14 9.79 -3.39 54.27
C PRO A 14 9.85 -4.87 54.70
N LEU A 15 9.80 -5.76 53.70
CA LEU A 15 10.47 -7.07 53.57
C LEU A 15 10.58 -8.00 54.80
N ASN A 16 10.13 -9.25 54.64
CA ASN A 16 11.09 -10.38 54.58
C ASN A 16 10.47 -11.72 54.11
N SER A 17 11.37 -12.59 53.65
CA SER A 17 11.16 -14.00 53.30
C SER A 17 11.55 -14.93 54.46
N ASP A 18 11.55 -16.25 54.19
CA ASP A 18 12.09 -17.36 55.01
C ASP A 18 11.25 -17.76 56.25
N ASP A 19 11.17 -19.02 56.70
CA ASP A 19 11.41 -20.36 56.11
C ASP A 19 10.80 -21.41 57.09
N LEU A 20 10.62 -22.67 56.69
CA LEU A 20 10.17 -23.83 57.49
C LEU A 20 8.72 -23.72 58.05
N THR A 21 7.90 -24.76 58.22
CA THR A 21 8.06 -26.21 58.44
C THR A 21 6.70 -26.84 58.05
N SER A 22 6.53 -28.02 57.44
CA SER A 22 6.72 -29.34 58.06
C SER A 22 6.25 -30.47 57.12
N LEU A 23 7.01 -31.55 57.07
CA LEU A 23 6.63 -32.90 56.60
C LEU A 23 6.80 -33.83 57.83
N PRO A 24 6.01 -34.91 58.02
CA PRO A 24 6.47 -36.20 57.44
C PRO A 24 5.42 -37.31 57.18
N ALA A 25 5.85 -38.32 56.41
CA ALA A 25 5.49 -39.76 56.46
C ALA A 25 4.02 -40.21 56.22
N ALA A 26 3.72 -41.38 55.65
CA ALA A 26 4.44 -42.39 54.83
C ALA A 26 3.33 -43.27 54.16
N GLN A 27 3.34 -43.51 52.84
CA GLN A 27 3.77 -44.75 52.13
C GLN A 27 3.11 -46.08 52.55
N PRO A 28 3.02 -47.11 51.67
CA PRO A 28 3.46 -47.23 50.26
C PRO A 28 2.23 -47.26 49.30
N ASP A 29 2.13 -47.85 48.09
CA ASP A 29 3.01 -48.70 47.24
C ASP A 29 2.55 -48.66 45.74
N ALA A 30 3.20 -49.47 44.88
CA ALA A 30 2.78 -49.98 43.55
C ALA A 30 2.45 -49.00 42.40
N ALA A 31 3.36 -48.96 41.43
CA ALA A 31 3.17 -48.43 40.06
C ALA A 31 2.95 -49.62 39.06
N PRO A 32 3.06 -49.43 37.72
CA PRO A 32 2.16 -48.67 36.84
C PRO A 32 1.69 -49.50 35.60
N GLU A 33 0.58 -49.15 34.93
CA GLU A 33 0.41 -49.46 33.50
C GLU A 33 -0.40 -48.39 32.74
N ALA A 34 0.06 -48.11 31.52
CA ALA A 34 -0.59 -47.48 30.36
C ALA A 34 -1.42 -46.17 30.52
N GLY A 35 -1.07 -45.14 29.74
CA GLY A 35 -2.04 -44.09 29.37
C GLY A 35 -1.49 -42.69 29.09
N GLU A 36 -0.86 -42.51 27.94
CA GLU A 36 -0.86 -41.27 27.13
C GLU A 36 -0.46 -39.92 27.78
N THR A 37 0.77 -39.51 27.48
CA THR A 37 1.20 -38.10 27.48
C THR A 37 0.36 -37.28 26.49
N VAL A 38 -0.46 -36.34 26.99
CA VAL A 38 -1.01 -35.27 26.13
C VAL A 38 0.05 -34.19 25.94
N GLU A 39 0.95 -34.47 25.00
CA GLU A 39 1.94 -33.53 24.49
C GLU A 39 1.23 -32.33 23.84
N THR A 40 1.78 -31.12 24.01
CA THR A 40 1.22 -29.89 23.43
C THR A 40 1.35 -29.88 21.91
N ALA A 41 0.40 -30.51 21.25
CA ALA A 41 0.30 -30.54 19.80
C ALA A 41 0.06 -29.13 19.23
N SER A 42 1.13 -28.57 18.67
CA SER A 42 1.10 -27.42 17.77
C SER A 42 0.01 -27.59 16.72
N ALA A 43 -1.05 -26.77 16.79
CA ALA A 43 -2.15 -26.78 15.82
C ALA A 43 -1.77 -26.07 14.51
N ALA A 44 -0.67 -26.52 13.89
CA ALA A 44 -0.38 -26.28 12.49
C ALA A 44 -1.09 -27.34 11.63
N ALA A 45 -1.68 -26.92 10.52
CA ALA A 45 -2.26 -27.75 9.45
C ALA A 45 -3.43 -28.68 9.84
N ALA A 46 -4.64 -28.10 9.96
CA ALA A 46 -5.87 -28.84 9.62
C ALA A 46 -5.97 -29.00 8.08
N PRO A 47 -6.45 -30.16 7.55
CA PRO A 47 -5.90 -30.69 6.31
C PRO A 47 -6.78 -30.51 5.06
N ALA A 48 -6.25 -30.94 3.92
CA ALA A 48 -6.90 -30.88 2.62
C ALA A 48 -8.17 -31.75 2.53
N ALA A 49 -9.34 -31.13 2.72
CA ALA A 49 -10.50 -31.51 1.92
C ALA A 49 -10.18 -31.20 0.44
N ALA A 50 -10.58 -32.08 -0.48
CA ALA A 50 -10.23 -31.99 -1.89
C ALA A 50 -10.95 -30.83 -2.59
N GLU A 51 -10.39 -29.61 -2.48
CA GLU A 51 -11.13 -28.38 -2.73
C GLU A 51 -10.46 -27.48 -3.77
N LEU A 52 -11.21 -27.28 -4.87
CA LEU A 52 -10.90 -26.44 -6.04
C LEU A 52 -10.06 -25.22 -5.68
N SER A 53 -8.94 -25.03 -6.40
CA SER A 53 -8.09 -23.85 -6.21
C SER A 53 -8.92 -22.56 -6.28
N PRO A 54 -8.56 -21.48 -5.56
CA PRO A 54 -9.35 -20.24 -5.58
C PRO A 54 -9.46 -19.64 -7.00
N ALA A 55 -8.53 -19.97 -7.90
CA ALA A 55 -8.63 -19.66 -9.33
C ALA A 55 -9.66 -20.54 -10.06
N ALA A 56 -9.75 -21.84 -9.76
CA ALA A 56 -10.78 -22.74 -10.31
C ALA A 56 -12.19 -22.39 -9.80
N VAL A 57 -12.34 -22.00 -8.53
CA VAL A 57 -13.61 -21.47 -7.99
C VAL A 57 -14.01 -20.19 -8.74
N ALA A 58 -13.07 -19.25 -8.93
CA ALA A 58 -13.31 -18.04 -9.70
C ALA A 58 -13.68 -18.32 -11.18
N ALA A 59 -13.03 -19.30 -11.83
CA ALA A 59 -13.33 -19.70 -13.20
C ALA A 59 -14.73 -20.31 -13.31
N LYS A 60 -15.09 -21.25 -12.43
CA LYS A 60 -16.46 -21.83 -12.40
C LYS A 60 -17.53 -20.76 -12.13
N LEU A 61 -17.29 -19.83 -11.20
CA LEU A 61 -18.22 -18.72 -10.92
C LEU A 61 -18.40 -17.79 -12.13
N LYS A 62 -17.36 -17.56 -12.93
CA LYS A 62 -17.46 -16.81 -14.20
C LYS A 62 -18.30 -17.55 -15.24
N THR A 63 -18.13 -18.86 -15.38
CA THR A 63 -18.92 -19.68 -16.31
C THR A 63 -20.39 -19.75 -15.91
N LEU A 64 -20.69 -19.87 -14.60
CA LEU A 64 -22.06 -19.98 -14.09
C LEU A 64 -22.80 -18.64 -14.00
N PHE A 65 -22.10 -17.55 -13.67
CA PHE A 65 -22.69 -16.22 -13.48
C PHE A 65 -21.93 -15.15 -14.28
N PRO A 66 -21.94 -15.21 -15.63
CA PRO A 66 -21.20 -14.30 -16.49
C PRO A 66 -21.67 -12.84 -16.36
N ALA A 67 -22.95 -12.62 -16.04
CA ALA A 67 -23.51 -11.28 -15.86
C ALA A 67 -22.86 -10.51 -14.69
N LEU A 68 -22.46 -11.20 -13.62
CA LEU A 68 -21.80 -10.59 -12.45
C LEU A 68 -20.26 -10.66 -12.53
N PHE A 69 -19.70 -11.81 -12.92
CA PHE A 69 -18.24 -12.05 -12.86
C PHE A 69 -17.51 -12.05 -14.22
N GLY A 70 -18.26 -12.11 -15.33
CA GLY A 70 -17.69 -12.28 -16.68
C GLY A 70 -17.32 -10.98 -17.42
N GLY A 71 -17.82 -9.82 -16.98
CA GLY A 71 -17.53 -8.54 -17.61
C GLY A 71 -16.11 -8.00 -17.37
N ASN A 72 -15.68 -7.03 -18.19
CA ASN A 72 -14.36 -6.35 -18.10
C ASN A 72 -14.16 -5.47 -16.85
N GLY A 73 -14.94 -5.68 -15.79
CA GLY A 73 -14.88 -4.90 -14.56
C GLY A 73 -15.63 -5.57 -13.42
N PHE A 74 -15.24 -5.22 -12.19
CA PHE A 74 -15.92 -5.65 -10.98
C PHE A 74 -17.27 -4.93 -10.86
N LYS A 75 -18.29 -5.62 -10.34
CA LYS A 75 -19.60 -5.03 -10.01
C LYS A 75 -19.84 -5.16 -8.49
N PRO A 76 -20.40 -4.14 -7.81
CA PRO A 76 -20.78 -4.26 -6.40
C PRO A 76 -21.83 -5.36 -6.23
N VAL A 77 -21.60 -6.31 -5.33
CA VAL A 77 -22.48 -7.47 -5.22
C VAL A 77 -23.60 -7.25 -4.20
N LYS A 78 -24.77 -7.83 -4.48
CA LYS A 78 -25.91 -7.97 -3.57
C LYS A 78 -25.47 -8.54 -2.21
N LEU A 79 -26.13 -8.09 -1.14
CA LEU A 79 -25.95 -8.67 0.18
C LEU A 79 -26.45 -10.12 0.21
N ARG A 80 -25.77 -10.97 0.99
CA ARG A 80 -26.06 -12.42 1.12
C ARG A 80 -25.98 -13.23 -0.19
N VAL A 81 -25.32 -12.72 -1.24
CA VAL A 81 -25.13 -13.41 -2.54
C VAL A 81 -24.62 -14.85 -2.42
N GLN A 82 -23.89 -15.20 -1.36
CA GLN A 82 -23.44 -16.58 -1.13
C GLN A 82 -24.62 -17.57 -0.97
N VAL A 83 -25.75 -17.13 -0.41
CA VAL A 83 -26.99 -17.94 -0.34
C VAL A 83 -27.58 -18.10 -1.73
N ASP A 84 -27.68 -17.01 -2.51
CA ASP A 84 -28.19 -17.02 -3.88
C ASP A 84 -27.36 -17.95 -4.79
N ILE A 85 -26.02 -17.94 -4.63
CA ILE A 85 -25.10 -18.85 -5.35
C ILE A 85 -25.36 -20.30 -4.97
N GLN A 86 -25.52 -20.58 -3.67
CA GLN A 86 -25.78 -21.94 -3.18
C GLN A 86 -27.16 -22.46 -3.60
N ALA A 87 -28.17 -21.60 -3.69
CA ALA A 87 -29.49 -21.95 -4.19
C ALA A 87 -29.49 -22.28 -5.69
N ARG A 88 -28.68 -21.56 -6.48
CA ARG A 88 -28.64 -21.72 -7.95
C ARG A 88 -27.62 -22.75 -8.45
N ALA A 89 -26.61 -23.05 -7.64
CA ALA A 89 -25.58 -24.05 -7.92
C ALA A 89 -25.33 -24.95 -6.67
N PRO A 90 -26.34 -25.69 -6.20
CA PRO A 90 -26.18 -26.58 -5.03
C PRO A 90 -25.12 -27.64 -5.31
N GLY A 91 -24.31 -27.96 -4.30
CA GLY A 91 -23.24 -28.97 -4.38
C GLY A 91 -22.00 -28.58 -5.21
N GLN A 92 -22.01 -27.47 -5.97
CA GLN A 92 -20.87 -27.09 -6.83
C GLN A 92 -19.71 -26.42 -6.09
N PHE A 93 -19.96 -25.85 -4.90
CA PHE A 93 -18.98 -25.13 -4.10
C PHE A 93 -19.19 -25.36 -2.60
N SER A 94 -18.10 -25.47 -1.84
CA SER A 94 -18.18 -25.49 -0.37
C SER A 94 -18.46 -24.08 0.17
N LYS A 95 -19.07 -24.00 1.38
CA LYS A 95 -19.31 -22.72 2.06
C LYS A 95 -17.99 -21.99 2.36
N ALA A 96 -16.91 -22.73 2.62
CA ALA A 96 -15.58 -22.21 2.86
C ALA A 96 -14.96 -21.60 1.58
N GLN A 97 -15.03 -22.31 0.44
CA GLN A 97 -14.57 -21.82 -0.86
C GLN A 97 -15.22 -20.49 -1.24
N LEU A 98 -16.56 -20.40 -1.16
CA LEU A 98 -17.30 -19.18 -1.51
C LEU A 98 -16.94 -18.02 -0.57
N SER A 99 -16.81 -18.27 0.74
CA SER A 99 -16.42 -17.24 1.71
C SER A 99 -15.00 -16.72 1.44
N GLY A 100 -14.03 -17.61 1.22
CA GLY A 100 -12.65 -17.25 0.89
C GLY A 100 -12.53 -16.49 -0.44
N PHE A 101 -13.27 -16.92 -1.46
CA PHE A 101 -13.36 -16.21 -2.74
C PHE A 101 -13.96 -14.81 -2.55
N LEU A 102 -15.12 -14.69 -1.91
CA LEU A 102 -15.80 -13.39 -1.74
C LEU A 102 -14.96 -12.41 -0.93
N ARG A 103 -14.29 -12.85 0.15
CA ARG A 103 -13.37 -12.01 0.93
C ARG A 103 -12.23 -11.45 0.07
N ARG A 104 -11.66 -12.25 -0.84
CA ARG A 104 -10.62 -11.79 -1.77
C ARG A 104 -11.19 -10.91 -2.89
N TYR A 105 -12.39 -11.21 -3.38
CA TYR A 105 -13.07 -10.46 -4.43
C TYR A 105 -13.42 -9.04 -3.96
N THR A 106 -14.03 -8.89 -2.78
CA THR A 106 -14.42 -7.57 -2.24
C THR A 106 -13.24 -6.75 -1.73
N GLY A 107 -12.18 -7.40 -1.23
CA GLY A 107 -10.94 -6.72 -0.82
C GLY A 107 -10.06 -6.22 -1.97
N ASN A 108 -10.36 -6.61 -3.22
CA ASN A 108 -9.55 -6.26 -4.39
C ASN A 108 -9.71 -4.78 -4.77
N THR A 109 -8.60 -4.14 -5.16
CA THR A 109 -8.56 -2.73 -5.61
C THR A 109 -9.55 -2.47 -6.76
N GLY A 110 -9.71 -3.41 -7.70
CA GLY A 110 -10.71 -3.30 -8.78
C GLY A 110 -12.15 -3.27 -8.29
N TYR A 111 -12.48 -4.01 -7.22
CA TYR A 111 -13.80 -3.99 -6.60
C TYR A 111 -14.06 -2.69 -5.85
N LEU A 112 -13.08 -2.19 -5.10
CA LEU A 112 -13.18 -0.90 -4.42
C LEU A 112 -13.39 0.26 -5.42
N ILE A 113 -12.76 0.21 -6.60
CA ILE A 113 -12.97 1.20 -7.68
C ILE A 113 -14.40 1.17 -8.19
N ALA A 114 -14.98 -0.03 -8.37
CA ALA A 114 -16.39 -0.18 -8.76
C ALA A 114 -17.34 0.31 -7.66
N LEU A 115 -17.07 -0.05 -6.40
CA LEU A 115 -17.84 0.33 -5.23
C LEU A 115 -17.87 1.86 -5.03
N GLY A 116 -16.76 2.56 -5.25
CA GLY A 116 -16.69 4.02 -5.18
C GLY A 116 -17.39 4.78 -6.32
N ARG A 117 -17.86 4.08 -7.37
CA ARG A 117 -18.49 4.65 -8.57
C ARG A 117 -19.97 4.30 -8.75
N ALA A 118 -20.37 3.09 -8.39
CA ALA A 118 -21.72 2.58 -8.58
C ALA A 118 -22.73 3.17 -7.57
N THR A 119 -24.01 3.17 -7.93
CA THR A 119 -25.14 3.59 -7.08
C THR A 119 -25.97 2.42 -6.56
N HIS A 120 -25.96 1.28 -7.26
CA HIS A 120 -26.72 0.07 -6.92
C HIS A 120 -25.80 -1.16 -6.80
N ARG A 121 -26.29 -2.16 -6.07
CA ARG A 121 -25.71 -3.51 -6.02
C ARG A 121 -26.32 -4.38 -7.11
N PHE A 122 -25.60 -5.40 -7.55
CA PHE A 122 -26.04 -6.32 -8.59
C PHE A 122 -26.19 -7.74 -8.07
N ASP A 123 -27.24 -8.44 -8.52
CA ASP A 123 -27.43 -9.87 -8.30
C ASP A 123 -26.59 -10.73 -9.28
N LEU A 124 -26.82 -12.04 -9.27
CA LEU A 124 -26.12 -13.01 -10.11
C LEU A 124 -26.48 -12.92 -11.60
N ASP A 125 -27.67 -12.42 -11.92
CA ASP A 125 -28.19 -12.22 -13.27
C ASP A 125 -27.83 -10.83 -13.83
N GLY A 126 -27.32 -9.94 -12.98
CA GLY A 126 -26.92 -8.58 -13.32
C GLY A 126 -28.05 -7.54 -13.15
N ASN A 127 -29.15 -7.89 -12.48
CA ASN A 127 -30.19 -6.92 -12.11
C ASN A 127 -29.78 -6.12 -10.88
N GLN A 128 -30.40 -4.95 -10.71
CA GLN A 128 -30.17 -4.10 -9.54
C GLN A 128 -30.89 -4.69 -8.32
N ALA A 129 -30.12 -4.98 -7.27
CA ALA A 129 -30.58 -5.69 -6.08
C ALA A 129 -30.24 -4.91 -4.80
N GLY A 130 -30.82 -3.71 -4.71
CA GLY A 130 -30.67 -2.78 -3.59
C GLY A 130 -29.69 -1.64 -3.87
N GLU A 131 -29.89 -0.54 -3.15
CA GLU A 131 -29.06 0.66 -3.24
C GLU A 131 -27.74 0.52 -2.48
N LEU A 132 -26.76 1.34 -2.86
CA LEU A 132 -25.46 1.43 -2.21
C LEU A 132 -25.32 2.77 -1.48
N SER A 133 -25.39 2.74 -0.14
CA SER A 133 -25.18 3.91 0.73
C SER A 133 -23.91 4.69 0.33
N GLU A 134 -23.99 6.02 0.38
CA GLU A 134 -22.85 6.92 0.16
C GLU A 134 -21.68 6.63 1.09
N GLU A 135 -21.94 6.24 2.33
CA GLU A 135 -20.91 5.87 3.33
C GLU A 135 -19.97 4.78 2.78
N HIS A 136 -20.54 3.75 2.13
CA HIS A 136 -19.76 2.69 1.50
C HIS A 136 -18.97 3.17 0.28
N ARG A 137 -19.50 4.14 -0.47
CA ARG A 137 -18.83 4.75 -1.63
C ARG A 137 -17.65 5.61 -1.16
N THR A 138 -17.81 6.35 -0.07
CA THR A 138 -16.78 7.18 0.56
C THR A 138 -15.67 6.33 1.17
N ALA A 139 -16.01 5.36 2.02
CA ALA A 139 -15.01 4.44 2.62
C ALA A 139 -14.19 3.67 1.55
N ALA A 140 -14.80 3.30 0.42
CA ALA A 140 -14.09 2.69 -0.70
C ALA A 140 -13.07 3.64 -1.37
N ARG A 141 -13.40 4.93 -1.48
CA ARG A 141 -12.50 5.96 -2.04
C ARG A 141 -11.34 6.26 -1.08
N GLU A 142 -11.62 6.31 0.23
CA GLU A 142 -10.61 6.52 1.28
C GLU A 142 -9.59 5.38 1.32
N GLU A 143 -10.02 4.11 1.32
CA GLU A 143 -9.10 2.97 1.28
C GLU A 143 -8.28 2.93 -0.03
N LEU A 144 -8.87 3.34 -1.15
CA LEU A 144 -8.12 3.50 -2.42
C LEU A 144 -7.08 4.62 -2.34
N ALA A 145 -7.39 5.75 -1.70
CA ALA A 145 -6.44 6.84 -1.49
C ALA A 145 -5.29 6.38 -0.59
N ARG A 146 -5.60 5.72 0.54
CA ARG A 146 -4.61 5.15 1.46
C ARG A 146 -3.68 4.13 0.76
N ARG A 147 -4.23 3.21 -0.04
CA ARG A 147 -3.43 2.25 -0.82
C ARG A 147 -2.52 2.93 -1.84
N ARG A 148 -2.99 4.01 -2.49
CA ARG A 148 -2.19 4.78 -3.45
C ARG A 148 -1.03 5.50 -2.76
N ALA A 149 -1.28 6.16 -1.63
CA ALA A 149 -0.24 6.84 -0.85
C ALA A 149 0.88 5.87 -0.44
N VAL A 150 0.54 4.72 0.15
CA VAL A 150 1.53 3.69 0.53
C VAL A 150 2.30 3.15 -0.67
N GLN A 151 1.64 2.97 -1.83
CA GLN A 151 2.33 2.51 -3.04
C GLN A 151 3.23 3.59 -3.65
N GLN A 152 2.83 4.87 -3.57
CA GLN A 152 3.63 6.01 -4.02
C GLN A 152 4.88 6.15 -3.15
N GLU A 153 4.74 6.16 -1.82
CA GLU A 153 5.84 6.20 -0.86
C GLU A 153 6.86 5.08 -1.10
N ARG A 154 6.41 3.84 -1.32
CA ARG A 154 7.30 2.72 -1.64
C ARG A 154 8.06 2.92 -2.95
N VAL A 155 7.38 3.40 -3.99
CA VAL A 155 8.01 3.67 -5.30
C VAL A 155 8.96 4.88 -5.23
N GLU A 156 8.64 5.89 -4.42
CA GLU A 156 9.50 7.05 -4.18
C GLU A 156 10.76 6.68 -3.41
N LEU A 157 10.64 5.83 -2.38
CA LEU A 157 11.77 5.26 -1.64
C LEU A 157 12.68 4.43 -2.56
N GLU A 158 12.10 3.53 -3.36
CA GLU A 158 12.84 2.70 -4.32
C GLU A 158 13.56 3.56 -5.38
N GLN A 159 12.88 4.58 -5.92
CA GLN A 159 13.50 5.54 -6.83
C GLN A 159 14.59 6.38 -6.16
N ALA A 160 14.44 6.78 -4.90
CA ALA A 160 15.45 7.52 -4.16
C ALA A 160 16.70 6.66 -3.92
N GLN A 161 16.52 5.38 -3.57
CA GLN A 161 17.60 4.41 -3.46
C GLN A 161 18.31 4.18 -4.80
N ALA A 162 17.57 3.97 -5.89
CA ALA A 162 18.16 3.81 -7.23
C ALA A 162 18.92 5.07 -7.68
N ARG A 163 18.42 6.28 -7.38
CA ARG A 163 19.13 7.55 -7.63
C ARG A 163 20.41 7.67 -6.80
N ASN A 164 20.37 7.26 -5.53
CA ASN A 164 21.54 7.24 -4.65
C ASN A 164 22.61 6.25 -5.15
N ARG A 165 22.21 5.02 -5.50
CA ARG A 165 23.10 4.00 -6.12
C ARG A 165 23.71 4.47 -7.44
N ALA A 166 22.91 5.06 -8.33
CA ALA A 166 23.40 5.63 -9.58
C ALA A 166 24.39 6.80 -9.37
N GLY A 167 24.14 7.65 -8.36
CA GLY A 167 25.07 8.71 -7.96
C GLY A 167 26.38 8.15 -7.39
N LEU A 168 26.30 7.14 -6.52
CA LEU A 168 27.46 6.46 -5.94
C LEU A 168 28.35 5.84 -7.05
N LEU A 169 27.76 5.18 -8.04
CA LEU A 169 28.48 4.66 -9.20
C LEU A 169 29.13 5.78 -10.03
N HIS A 170 28.41 6.87 -10.30
CA HIS A 170 28.96 7.98 -11.07
C HIS A 170 30.15 8.66 -10.38
N ASP A 171 30.04 8.87 -9.07
CA ASP A 171 31.09 9.48 -8.27
C ASP A 171 32.30 8.54 -8.12
N TYR A 172 32.07 7.22 -8.03
CA TYR A 172 33.14 6.22 -8.04
C TYR A 172 33.85 6.13 -9.41
N GLU A 173 33.12 6.23 -10.53
CA GLU A 173 33.70 6.27 -11.88
C GLU A 173 34.56 7.54 -12.13
N ARG A 174 34.35 8.61 -11.35
CA ARG A 174 35.07 9.90 -11.49
C ARG A 174 36.10 10.19 -10.38
N THR A 175 36.13 9.42 -9.30
CA THR A 175 36.97 9.75 -8.14
C THR A 175 38.45 9.51 -8.44
N THR A 176 39.30 10.40 -7.93
CA THR A 176 40.77 10.22 -7.87
C THR A 176 41.25 9.91 -6.45
N LEU A 177 40.32 9.74 -5.50
CA LEU A 177 40.62 9.41 -4.10
C LEU A 177 40.95 7.92 -3.94
N THR A 178 41.69 7.59 -2.88
CA THR A 178 41.83 6.21 -2.42
C THR A 178 40.47 5.64 -1.99
N LEU A 179 40.34 4.30 -2.03
CA LEU A 179 39.11 3.59 -1.67
C LEU A 179 38.59 4.00 -0.28
N ALA A 180 39.47 3.96 0.74
CA ALA A 180 39.17 4.37 2.10
C ALA A 180 38.62 5.80 2.20
N ASN A 181 39.24 6.77 1.49
CA ASN A 181 38.81 8.16 1.51
C ASN A 181 37.46 8.36 0.79
N PHE A 182 37.19 7.60 -0.28
CA PHE A 182 35.90 7.62 -0.95
C PHE A 182 34.79 7.02 -0.08
N CYS A 183 35.05 5.86 0.54
CA CYS A 183 34.16 5.19 1.49
C CYS A 183 33.80 6.12 2.66
N ALA A 184 34.81 6.75 3.29
CA ALA A 184 34.62 7.72 4.36
C ALA A 184 33.79 8.95 3.94
N LEU A 185 34.01 9.48 2.72
CA LEU A 185 33.25 10.62 2.19
C LEU A 185 31.78 10.27 1.86
N LYS A 186 31.52 9.02 1.46
CA LYS A 186 30.17 8.55 1.09
C LYS A 186 29.39 7.90 2.22
N GLY A 187 30.02 7.63 3.36
CA GLY A 187 29.40 6.94 4.49
C GLY A 187 29.08 5.47 4.20
N VAL A 188 29.88 4.82 3.34
CA VAL A 188 29.73 3.42 2.92
C VAL A 188 30.97 2.65 3.38
N THR A 189 30.82 1.41 3.87
CA THR A 189 31.99 0.60 4.23
C THR A 189 32.68 0.00 3.00
N GLU A 190 33.98 -0.29 3.11
CA GLU A 190 34.75 -0.94 2.04
C GLU A 190 34.20 -2.33 1.67
N ALA A 191 33.52 -3.01 2.59
CA ALA A 191 32.90 -4.32 2.35
C ALA A 191 31.56 -4.22 1.59
N GLU A 192 30.78 -3.16 1.81
CA GLU A 192 29.47 -2.96 1.17
C GLU A 192 29.57 -2.31 -0.22
N LEU A 193 30.58 -1.45 -0.42
CA LEU A 193 30.74 -0.67 -1.65
C LEU A 193 30.74 -1.56 -2.92
N PRO A 194 31.45 -2.69 -3.02
CA PRO A 194 31.41 -3.55 -4.21
C PRO A 194 29.99 -4.03 -4.53
N GLY A 195 29.22 -4.45 -3.53
CA GLY A 195 27.84 -4.92 -3.71
C GLY A 195 26.92 -3.81 -4.20
N LEU A 196 27.04 -2.60 -3.64
CA LEU A 196 26.27 -1.43 -4.09
C LEU A 196 26.61 -1.01 -5.53
N LEU A 197 27.89 -1.09 -5.91
CA LEU A 197 28.34 -0.79 -7.27
C LEU A 197 27.86 -1.81 -8.29
N GLU A 198 27.86 -3.11 -7.98
CA GLU A 198 27.31 -4.14 -8.88
C GLU A 198 25.80 -3.97 -9.09
N ILE A 199 25.04 -3.67 -8.03
CA ILE A 199 23.61 -3.33 -8.15
C ILE A 199 23.44 -2.08 -9.04
N ALA A 200 24.20 -1.02 -8.80
CA ALA A 200 24.11 0.22 -9.58
C ALA A 200 24.45 0.02 -11.07
N LYS A 201 25.44 -0.83 -11.39
CA LYS A 201 25.79 -1.21 -12.77
C LYS A 201 24.66 -2.01 -13.42
N ALA A 202 24.07 -2.97 -12.70
CA ALA A 202 22.94 -3.75 -13.19
C ALA A 202 21.72 -2.85 -13.45
N GLU A 203 21.40 -1.91 -12.55
CA GLU A 203 20.33 -0.92 -12.75
C GLU A 203 20.60 0.01 -13.94
N ARG A 204 21.85 0.44 -14.15
CA ARG A 204 22.27 1.26 -15.30
C ARG A 204 22.16 0.48 -16.62
N ALA A 205 22.48 -0.82 -16.62
CA ALA A 205 22.38 -1.69 -17.79
C ALA A 205 20.92 -2.08 -18.11
N ALA A 206 20.07 -2.20 -17.09
CA ALA A 206 18.65 -2.52 -17.24
C ALA A 206 17.78 -1.30 -17.62
N GLN A 207 18.26 -0.06 -17.39
CA GLN A 207 17.57 1.14 -17.85
C GLN A 207 17.55 1.19 -19.38
N PRO A 208 16.39 1.38 -20.02
CA PRO A 208 16.33 1.58 -21.47
C PRO A 208 17.16 2.82 -21.84
N PRO A 209 17.81 2.85 -23.01
CA PRO A 209 18.54 4.03 -23.48
C PRO A 209 17.62 5.24 -23.39
N ARG A 210 18.04 6.27 -22.65
CA ARG A 210 17.27 7.52 -22.59
C ARG A 210 17.18 8.08 -23.99
N GLU A 211 15.99 8.04 -24.58
CA GLU A 211 15.72 8.66 -25.87
C GLU A 211 16.29 10.07 -25.85
N ALA A 212 17.17 10.37 -26.80
CA ALA A 212 17.85 11.65 -26.84
C ALA A 212 16.78 12.73 -27.01
N ARG A 213 16.50 13.46 -25.92
CA ARG A 213 15.44 14.46 -25.86
C ARG A 213 15.61 15.37 -27.07
N PRO A 214 14.64 15.42 -28.02
CA PRO A 214 14.86 16.09 -29.30
C PRO A 214 15.26 17.53 -29.00
N GLN A 215 16.45 17.90 -29.49
CA GLN A 215 17.00 19.22 -29.27
C GLN A 215 15.99 20.22 -29.81
N PHE A 216 15.44 21.07 -28.94
CA PHE A 216 14.47 22.07 -29.35
C PHE A 216 15.09 22.91 -30.45
N ALA A 217 14.58 22.77 -31.69
CA ALA A 217 15.00 23.60 -32.80
C ALA A 217 14.89 25.07 -32.37
N PRO A 218 15.92 25.90 -32.63
CA PRO A 218 15.97 27.26 -32.12
C PRO A 218 14.72 28.03 -32.55
N ARG A 219 14.00 28.59 -31.57
CA ARG A 219 12.64 29.10 -31.73
C ARG A 219 12.61 30.41 -32.54
N ASN A 220 12.57 30.24 -33.86
CA ASN A 220 12.33 31.21 -34.91
C ASN A 220 13.32 32.37 -35.01
N ALA A 221 14.03 32.40 -36.14
CA ALA A 221 14.27 33.66 -36.83
C ALA A 221 12.90 34.35 -37.05
N ARG A 222 12.69 35.50 -36.43
CA ARG A 222 11.54 36.36 -36.75
C ARG A 222 11.76 36.95 -38.15
N PRO A 223 10.86 36.76 -39.12
CA PRO A 223 10.95 37.52 -40.37
C PRO A 223 10.81 39.00 -40.03
N ASN A 224 11.77 39.80 -40.49
CA ASN A 224 11.89 41.21 -40.15
C ASN A 224 10.82 42.01 -40.90
N GLN A 225 9.61 42.16 -40.35
CA GLN A 225 8.58 43.07 -40.87
C GLN A 225 8.94 44.55 -40.59
N ARG A 226 10.06 44.98 -41.17
CA ARG A 226 10.31 46.36 -41.56
C ARG A 226 10.36 46.35 -43.09
N ASP A 227 9.23 46.71 -43.70
CA ASP A 227 9.07 47.32 -45.03
C ASP A 227 7.67 47.03 -45.60
N ALA A 228 6.66 47.57 -44.91
CA ALA A 228 5.28 47.69 -45.37
C ALA A 228 4.64 48.94 -44.75
N ARG A 229 5.18 50.13 -45.06
CA ARG A 229 4.48 51.39 -44.83
C ARG A 229 3.46 51.60 -45.95
N GLU A 230 2.27 51.04 -45.77
CA GLU A 230 1.12 51.50 -46.56
C GLU A 230 0.72 52.91 -46.12
N PRO A 231 0.40 53.83 -47.05
CA PRO A 231 -0.06 55.17 -46.72
C PRO A 231 -1.47 55.09 -46.12
N ARG A 232 -1.66 55.66 -44.93
CA ARG A 232 -2.98 55.79 -44.32
C ARG A 232 -3.79 56.89 -45.02
N ASP A 233 -4.73 56.51 -45.85
CA ASP A 233 -5.82 57.39 -46.24
C ASP A 233 -6.70 57.73 -45.04
N ASN A 234 -6.64 59.00 -44.65
CA ASN A 234 -7.39 59.54 -43.51
C ASN A 234 -8.75 60.06 -43.97
N LYS A 235 -9.80 59.23 -43.85
CA LYS A 235 -11.20 59.69 -43.93
C LYS A 235 -11.97 59.15 -42.72
N GLY A 236 -12.42 60.07 -41.87
CA GLY A 236 -12.82 59.75 -40.50
C GLY A 236 -14.27 59.30 -40.34
N ALA A 237 -14.52 58.65 -39.20
CA ALA A 237 -15.82 58.54 -38.55
C ALA A 237 -15.62 58.40 -37.02
N ASP A 238 -16.35 59.23 -36.28
CA ASP A 238 -16.84 59.05 -34.90
C ASP A 238 -15.87 58.65 -33.77
N ARG A 239 -15.38 59.69 -33.09
CA ARG A 239 -14.67 59.62 -31.81
C ARG A 239 -15.65 59.76 -30.63
N ALA A 240 -16.15 58.65 -30.11
CA ALA A 240 -16.84 58.64 -28.80
C ALA A 240 -15.82 58.63 -27.63
N PRO A 241 -15.93 59.51 -26.62
CA PRO A 241 -14.97 59.56 -25.52
C PRO A 241 -15.19 58.42 -24.50
N ARG A 242 -14.14 57.65 -24.21
CA ARG A 242 -14.12 56.70 -23.08
C ARG A 242 -14.13 57.46 -21.75
N GLY A 243 -15.09 57.15 -20.88
CA GLY A 243 -15.14 57.67 -19.51
C GLY A 243 -13.94 57.24 -18.65
N PRO A 244 -13.65 57.98 -17.56
CA PRO A 244 -12.44 57.79 -16.76
C PRO A 244 -12.48 56.49 -15.95
N ARG A 245 -11.42 55.69 -16.05
CA ARG A 245 -11.20 54.54 -15.14
C ARG A 245 -10.67 55.05 -13.81
N ASN A 246 -11.52 55.03 -12.79
CA ASN A 246 -11.12 55.31 -11.42
C ASN A 246 -10.13 54.23 -10.94
N ARG A 247 -9.03 54.65 -10.29
CA ARG A 247 -7.95 53.76 -9.84
C ARG A 247 -7.59 54.13 -8.40
N PRO A 248 -8.19 53.48 -7.38
CA PRO A 248 -7.71 53.65 -6.02
C PRO A 248 -6.30 53.06 -5.94
N GLY A 249 -5.40 53.78 -5.30
CA GLY A 249 -4.05 53.32 -5.04
C GLY A 249 -3.70 53.43 -3.56
N ARG A 250 -2.51 52.92 -3.26
CA ARG A 250 -1.81 52.93 -1.96
C ARG A 250 -2.20 51.81 -1.00
#